data_AF-A0A940RV75-F1
#
_entry.id   AF-A0A940RV75-F1
#
_cell.length_a   1.000
_cell.length_b   1.000
_cell.length_c   1.000
_cell.angle_alpha   90.00
_cell.angle_beta   90.00
_cell.angle_gamma   90.00
#
_symmetry.space_group_name_H-M   'P 1'
#
loop_
_entity.id
_entity.type
_entity.pdbx_description
1 polymer ?
#
loop_
_entity_poly.entity_id
_entity_poly.type
_entity_poly.pdbx_seq_one_letter_code
_entity_poly.pdbx_strand_id
1 'polypeptide(L)'
;MTSATTRRTTSERRQLARGLPPLGDADARAIGRFIDAAWAEHGLARQTQDAYRRDLEQLARWCDGAGGGLEGADREVLFRYMAWRHAHGYQPRSNARLRASLRAFYAYLVRAGVRRDDPAALLDPPRLPRPLPKALTESQVDALLASRR
;
A
#
# COMPACT_ATOMS: atom_id res chain seq x y z
N MET A 1 21.93 -18.96 -6.37
CA MET A 1 21.56 -19.22 -4.96
C MET A 1 20.29 -18.45 -4.67
N THR A 2 19.13 -19.11 -4.76
CA THR A 2 17.81 -18.48 -4.67
C THR A 2 17.39 -18.45 -3.19
N SER A 3 17.65 -17.34 -2.49
CA SER A 3 17.18 -17.19 -1.11
C SER A 3 15.66 -17.19 -1.08
N ALA A 4 15.08 -18.25 -0.52
CA ALA A 4 13.67 -18.32 -0.20
C ALA A 4 13.33 -17.20 0.79
N THR A 5 12.55 -16.22 0.37
CA THR A 5 11.98 -15.20 1.26
C THR A 5 11.02 -15.91 2.23
N THR A 6 11.53 -16.34 3.40
CA THR A 6 10.72 -16.90 4.47
C THR A 6 9.65 -15.88 4.87
N ARG A 7 8.38 -16.18 4.58
CA ARG A 7 7.28 -15.30 4.98
C ARG A 7 7.27 -15.18 6.50
N ARG A 8 7.52 -13.97 7.01
CA ARG A 8 7.35 -13.68 8.43
C ARG A 8 5.91 -13.91 8.86
N THR A 9 5.76 -14.59 9.98
CA THR A 9 4.48 -14.84 10.65
C THR A 9 3.80 -13.52 11.03
N THR A 10 2.50 -13.59 11.35
CA THR A 10 1.74 -12.42 11.84
C THR A 10 2.32 -11.88 13.16
N SER A 11 2.87 -12.76 14.01
CA SER A 11 3.49 -12.38 15.29
C SER A 11 4.76 -11.55 15.08
N GLU A 12 5.66 -12.01 14.21
CA GLU A 12 6.92 -11.31 13.91
C GLU A 12 6.67 -9.93 13.28
N ARG A 13 5.69 -9.82 12.38
CA ARG A 13 5.29 -8.51 11.80
C ARG A 13 4.75 -7.56 12.87
N ARG A 14 3.98 -8.08 13.83
CA ARG A 14 3.47 -7.30 14.95
C ARG A 14 4.60 -6.88 15.91
N GLN A 15 5.64 -7.70 16.05
CA GLN A 15 6.82 -7.40 16.86
C GLN A 15 7.68 -6.30 16.21
N LEU A 16 7.88 -6.35 14.90
CA LEU A 16 8.53 -5.26 14.14
C LEU A 16 7.77 -3.93 14.30
N ALA A 17 6.45 -3.96 14.14
CA ALA A 17 5.62 -2.77 14.29
C ALA A 17 5.67 -2.18 15.71
N ARG A 18 5.89 -3.03 16.74
CA ARG A 18 6.09 -2.58 18.12
C ARG A 18 7.46 -1.94 18.36
N GLY A 19 8.49 -2.33 17.60
CA GLY A 19 9.82 -1.74 17.67
C GLY A 19 9.95 -0.40 16.95
N LEU A 20 8.93 0.01 16.18
CA LEU A 20 8.95 1.31 15.51
C LEU A 20 8.74 2.46 16.52
N PRO A 21 9.36 3.62 16.27
CA PRO A 21 9.22 4.81 17.11
C PRO A 21 7.75 5.22 17.27
N PRO A 22 7.42 5.99 18.31
CA PRO A 22 6.07 6.53 18.49
C PRO A 22 5.67 7.38 17.29
N LEU A 23 4.36 7.51 17.08
CA LEU A 23 3.83 8.38 16.03
C LEU A 23 4.13 9.84 16.39
N GLY A 24 4.75 10.59 15.47
CA GLY A 24 4.97 12.02 15.67
C GLY A 24 3.66 12.81 15.67
N ASP A 25 3.58 13.88 16.48
CA ASP A 25 2.36 14.67 16.64
C ASP A 25 1.89 15.33 15.33
N ALA A 26 2.83 15.73 14.47
CA ALA A 26 2.51 16.32 13.17
C ALA A 26 1.78 15.31 12.27
N ASP A 27 2.30 14.07 12.20
CA ASP A 27 1.67 12.97 11.46
C ASP A 27 0.32 12.58 12.06
N ALA A 28 0.22 12.51 13.39
CA ALA A 28 -1.04 12.22 14.07
C ALA A 28 -2.13 13.23 13.71
N ARG A 29 -1.80 14.53 13.70
CA ARG A 29 -2.71 15.60 13.29
C ARG A 29 -3.08 15.50 11.81
N ALA A 30 -2.12 15.25 10.92
CA ALA A 30 -2.37 15.11 9.49
C ALA A 30 -3.32 13.93 9.18
N ILE A 31 -3.10 12.78 9.82
CA ILE A 31 -3.97 11.60 9.71
C ILE A 31 -5.36 11.91 10.26
N GLY A 32 -5.46 12.59 11.41
CA GLY A 32 -6.74 13.02 11.97
C GLY A 32 -7.56 13.85 10.99
N ARG A 33 -6.99 14.95 10.50
CA ARG A 33 -7.65 15.85 9.53
C ARG A 33 -8.12 15.11 8.27
N PHE A 34 -7.29 14.21 7.76
CA PHE A 34 -7.66 13.39 6.60
C PHE A 34 -8.86 12.48 6.89
N ILE A 35 -8.86 11.76 8.01
CA ILE A 35 -9.94 10.84 8.35
C ILE A 35 -11.26 11.60 8.54
N ASP A 36 -11.21 12.75 9.21
CA ASP A 36 -12.38 13.60 9.44
C ASP A 36 -12.92 14.14 8.11
N ALA A 37 -12.05 14.66 7.24
CA ALA A 37 -12.44 15.15 5.92
C ALA A 37 -13.00 14.03 5.03
N ALA A 38 -12.34 12.87 4.99
CA ALA A 38 -12.78 11.76 4.16
C ALA A 38 -14.09 11.14 4.65
N TRP A 39 -14.38 11.21 5.96
CA TRP A 39 -15.69 10.88 6.49
C TRP A 39 -16.75 11.92 6.08
N ALA A 40 -16.47 13.22 6.23
CA ALA A 40 -17.40 14.28 5.90
C ALA A 40 -17.72 14.36 4.39
N GLU A 41 -16.73 14.17 3.52
CA GLU A 41 -16.86 14.27 2.06
C GLU A 41 -17.50 13.03 1.42
N HIS A 42 -17.22 11.83 1.96
CA HIS A 42 -17.51 10.57 1.28
C HIS A 42 -18.25 9.54 2.13
N GLY A 43 -18.58 9.87 3.38
CA GLY A 43 -19.30 8.95 4.28
C GLY A 43 -18.54 7.66 4.54
N LEU A 44 -17.19 7.69 4.56
CA LEU A 44 -16.38 6.49 4.71
C LEU A 44 -16.80 5.68 5.95
N ALA A 45 -17.04 4.38 5.76
CA ALA A 45 -17.38 3.49 6.86
C ALA A 45 -16.25 3.43 7.90
N ARG A 46 -16.61 3.30 9.19
CA ARG A 46 -15.65 3.26 10.31
C ARG A 46 -14.52 2.25 10.12
N GLN A 47 -14.82 1.08 9.55
CA GLN A 47 -13.82 0.05 9.27
C GLN A 47 -12.78 0.51 8.24
N THR A 48 -13.19 1.29 7.25
CA THR A 48 -12.29 1.87 6.25
C THR A 48 -11.45 2.99 6.86
N GLN A 49 -12.05 3.84 7.71
CA GLN A 49 -11.32 4.87 8.46
C GLN A 49 -10.22 4.26 9.33
N ASP A 50 -10.56 3.25 10.12
CA ASP A 50 -9.61 2.52 10.97
C ASP A 50 -8.50 1.86 10.16
N ALA A 51 -8.85 1.27 9.03
CA ALA A 51 -7.91 0.66 8.10
C ALA A 51 -6.91 1.70 7.55
N TYR A 52 -7.40 2.83 7.07
CA TYR A 52 -6.57 3.91 6.52
C TYR A 52 -5.65 4.50 7.59
N ARG A 53 -6.20 4.80 8.77
CA ARG A 53 -5.44 5.27 9.92
C ARG A 53 -4.26 4.33 10.25
N ARG A 54 -4.52 3.04 10.44
CA ARG A 54 -3.47 2.04 10.75
C ARG A 54 -2.41 1.91 9.66
N ASP A 55 -2.77 2.11 8.40
CA ASP A 55 -1.82 2.04 7.29
C ASP A 55 -0.90 3.27 7.28
N LEU A 56 -1.49 4.46 7.45
CA LEU A 56 -0.75 5.73 7.48
C LEU A 56 0.14 5.84 8.71
N GLU A 57 -0.35 5.43 9.89
CA GLU A 57 0.44 5.40 11.13
C GLU A 57 1.65 4.48 11.00
N GLN A 58 1.50 3.31 10.37
CA GLN A 58 2.64 2.40 10.17
C GLN A 58 3.68 2.97 9.20
N LEU A 59 3.27 3.71 8.17
CA LEU A 59 4.22 4.42 7.30
C LEU A 59 4.91 5.54 8.07
N ALA A 60 4.17 6.40 8.77
CA ALA A 60 4.71 7.52 9.55
C ALA A 60 5.77 7.05 10.56
N ARG A 61 5.44 6.02 11.34
CA ARG A 61 6.34 5.41 12.32
C ARG A 61 7.53 4.72 11.68
N TRP A 62 7.39 4.20 10.46
CA TRP A 62 8.52 3.63 9.72
C TRP A 62 9.45 4.70 9.17
N CYS A 63 8.91 5.87 8.79
CA CYS A 63 9.70 7.02 8.35
C CYS A 63 10.41 7.73 9.52
N ASP A 64 9.91 7.62 10.74
CA ASP A 64 10.48 8.27 11.94
C ASP A 64 10.69 9.79 11.76
N GLY A 65 9.72 10.46 11.14
CA GLY A 65 9.80 11.90 10.83
C GLY A 65 10.83 12.28 9.76
N ALA A 66 11.61 11.34 9.22
CA ALA A 66 12.57 11.61 8.16
C ALA A 66 11.90 12.22 6.93
N GLY A 67 12.53 13.24 6.34
CA GLY A 67 12.00 13.93 5.18
C GLY A 67 10.72 14.73 5.43
N GLY A 68 10.38 15.06 6.69
CA GLY A 68 9.20 15.86 7.03
C GLY A 68 7.93 15.04 7.31
N GLY A 69 8.07 13.76 7.66
CA GLY A 69 6.93 12.89 7.97
C GLY A 69 6.08 12.57 6.74
N LEU A 70 4.79 12.27 6.96
CA LEU A 70 3.86 11.93 5.88
C LEU A 70 3.63 13.08 4.91
N GLU A 71 3.57 14.32 5.39
CA GLU A 71 3.36 15.48 4.52
C GLU A 71 4.58 15.79 3.66
N GLY A 72 5.79 15.42 4.09
CA GLY A 72 7.03 15.59 3.33
C GLY A 72 7.47 14.36 2.51
N ALA A 73 6.91 13.18 2.79
CA ALA A 73 7.28 11.95 2.10
C ALA A 73 7.07 12.06 0.59
N ASP A 74 8.11 11.73 -0.16
CA ASP A 74 8.09 11.72 -1.61
C ASP A 74 7.79 10.32 -2.16
N ARG A 75 7.74 10.24 -3.49
CA ARG A 75 7.52 8.99 -4.21
C ARG A 75 8.58 7.92 -3.85
N GLU A 76 9.84 8.30 -3.67
CA GLU A 76 10.91 7.35 -3.34
C GLU A 76 10.66 6.70 -1.97
N VAL A 77 10.27 7.49 -0.97
CA VAL A 77 9.88 7.00 0.36
C VAL A 77 8.74 5.99 0.25
N LEU A 78 7.69 6.28 -0.54
CA LEU A 78 6.56 5.36 -0.70
C LEU A 78 6.99 4.03 -1.33
N PHE A 79 7.81 4.06 -2.39
CA PHE A 79 8.32 2.85 -3.01
C PHE A 79 9.23 2.04 -2.08
N ARG A 80 10.13 2.70 -1.33
CA ARG A 80 10.99 2.03 -0.33
C ARG A 80 10.17 1.34 0.75
N TYR A 81 9.12 1.99 1.25
CA TYR A 81 8.24 1.38 2.25
C TYR A 81 7.49 0.16 1.70
N MET A 82 6.99 0.24 0.46
CA MET A 82 6.32 -0.90 -0.17
C MET A 82 7.28 -2.07 -0.44
N ALA A 83 8.50 -1.78 -0.88
CA ALA A 83 9.56 -2.79 -1.05
C ALA A 83 9.92 -3.44 0.29
N TRP A 84 10.08 -2.64 1.35
CA TRP A 84 10.29 -3.13 2.72
C TRP A 84 9.15 -4.06 3.14
N ARG A 85 7.89 -3.67 2.95
CA ARG A 85 6.73 -4.53 3.26
C ARG A 85 6.71 -5.82 2.46
N HIS A 86 7.11 -5.78 1.19
CA HIS A 86 7.21 -7.00 0.37
C HIS A 86 8.27 -7.96 0.94
N ALA A 87 9.47 -7.46 1.22
CA ALA A 87 10.56 -8.24 1.83
C ALA A 87 10.19 -8.82 3.21
N HIS A 88 9.28 -8.15 3.93
CA HIS A 88 8.80 -8.57 5.25
C HIS A 88 7.53 -9.44 5.21
N GLY A 89 7.14 -9.95 4.04
CA GLY A 89 6.07 -10.94 3.90
C GLY A 89 4.65 -10.40 4.12
N TYR A 90 4.43 -9.09 3.97
CA TYR A 90 3.08 -8.55 4.03
C TYR A 90 2.23 -9.04 2.86
N GLN A 91 0.98 -9.42 3.17
CA GLN A 91 0.09 -10.02 2.18
C GLN A 91 -0.32 -9.05 1.07
N PRO A 92 -0.53 -9.53 -0.18
CA PRO A 92 -0.95 -8.70 -1.31
C PRO A 92 -2.20 -7.86 -1.04
N ARG A 93 -3.22 -8.45 -0.38
CA ARG A 93 -4.46 -7.74 0.01
C ARG A 93 -4.18 -6.56 0.95
N SER A 94 -3.22 -6.71 1.87
CA SER A 94 -2.86 -5.61 2.76
C SER A 94 -2.05 -4.53 2.06
N ASN A 95 -1.21 -4.87 1.09
CA ASN A 95 -0.49 -3.87 0.29
C ASN A 95 -1.43 -3.13 -0.67
N ALA A 96 -2.44 -3.81 -1.22
CA ALA A 96 -3.49 -3.17 -2.00
C ALA A 96 -4.28 -2.15 -1.17
N ARG A 97 -4.64 -2.52 0.08
CA ARG A 97 -5.30 -1.60 1.02
C ARG A 97 -4.42 -0.40 1.36
N LEU A 98 -3.13 -0.61 1.65
CA LEU A 98 -2.16 0.47 1.86
C LEU A 98 -2.11 1.41 0.66
N ARG A 99 -2.00 0.90 -0.57
CA ARG A 99 -2.00 1.76 -1.78
C ARG A 99 -3.25 2.64 -1.86
N ALA A 100 -4.43 2.07 -1.59
CA ALA A 100 -5.67 2.84 -1.56
C ALA A 100 -5.64 3.93 -0.47
N SER A 101 -5.15 3.60 0.73
CA SER A 101 -4.95 4.55 1.83
C SER A 101 -4.03 5.71 1.43
N LEU A 102 -2.88 5.41 0.81
CA LEU A 102 -1.92 6.42 0.35
C LEU A 102 -2.52 7.32 -0.72
N ARG A 103 -3.16 6.75 -1.75
CA ARG A 103 -3.81 7.53 -2.81
C ARG A 103 -4.87 8.48 -2.25
N ALA A 104 -5.73 7.99 -1.35
CA ALA A 104 -6.76 8.81 -0.74
C ALA A 104 -6.15 9.96 0.09
N PHE A 105 -5.12 9.66 0.89
CA PHE A 105 -4.44 10.63 1.73
C PHE A 105 -3.73 11.72 0.94
N TYR A 106 -2.89 11.36 -0.05
CA TYR A 106 -2.15 12.37 -0.83
C TYR A 106 -3.06 13.16 -1.77
N ALA A 107 -4.11 12.54 -2.34
CA ALA A 107 -5.13 13.29 -3.07
C ALA A 107 -5.85 14.29 -2.16
N TYR A 108 -6.10 13.96 -0.90
CA TYR A 108 -6.64 14.89 0.09
C TYR A 108 -5.65 16.03 0.38
N LEU A 109 -4.36 15.75 0.59
CA LEU A 109 -3.37 16.80 0.85
C LEU A 109 -3.25 17.80 -0.30
N VAL A 110 -3.38 17.33 -1.55
CA VAL A 110 -3.42 18.20 -2.73
C VAL A 110 -4.68 19.08 -2.74
N ARG A 111 -5.87 18.50 -2.50
CA ARG A 111 -7.12 19.27 -2.42
C ARG A 111 -7.14 20.29 -1.29
N ALA A 112 -6.53 19.94 -0.15
CA ALA A 112 -6.42 20.80 1.03
C ALA A 112 -5.33 21.88 0.90
N GLY A 113 -4.59 21.92 -0.22
CA GLY A 113 -3.52 22.89 -0.45
C GLY A 113 -2.25 22.67 0.39
N VAL A 114 -2.17 21.56 1.13
CA VAL A 114 -1.00 21.19 1.94
C VAL A 114 0.17 20.77 1.05
N ARG A 115 -0.12 20.11 -0.07
CA ARG A 115 0.87 19.71 -1.08
C ARG A 115 0.46 20.19 -2.46
N ARG A 116 1.46 20.39 -3.34
CA ARG A 116 1.27 20.75 -4.75
C ARG A 116 1.35 19.55 -5.69
N ASP A 117 1.89 18.44 -5.23
CA ASP A 117 2.13 17.21 -5.98
C ASP A 117 1.50 16.00 -5.27
N ASP A 118 1.13 14.98 -6.05
CA ASP A 118 0.66 13.69 -5.55
C ASP A 118 1.77 12.63 -5.71
N PRO A 119 2.54 12.32 -4.64
CA PRO A 119 3.58 11.29 -4.69
C PRO A 119 3.02 9.87 -4.86
N ALA A 120 1.73 9.66 -4.59
CA ALA A 120 1.06 8.38 -4.71
C ALA A 120 0.43 8.11 -6.09
N ALA A 121 0.49 9.09 -7.02
CA ALA A 121 -0.17 9.02 -8.32
C ALA A 121 0.24 7.79 -9.16
N LEU A 122 1.49 7.34 -9.04
CA LEU A 122 2.06 6.21 -9.79
C LEU A 122 2.12 4.90 -9.00
N LEU A 123 1.48 4.82 -7.83
CA LEU A 123 1.48 3.59 -7.03
C LEU A 123 0.61 2.47 -7.63
N ASP A 124 -0.22 2.80 -8.62
CA ASP A 124 -0.80 1.78 -9.49
C ASP A 124 0.11 1.59 -10.72
N PRO A 125 0.45 0.34 -11.08
CA PRO A 125 0.95 0.09 -12.42
C PRO A 125 -0.11 0.60 -13.42
N PRO A 126 0.29 1.08 -14.63
CA PRO A 126 -0.66 1.27 -15.71
C PRO A 126 -1.49 -0.02 -15.79
N ARG A 127 -2.82 0.10 -15.85
CA ARG A 127 -3.72 -1.06 -15.93
C ARG A 127 -3.22 -1.95 -17.06
N LEU A 128 -2.47 -3.00 -16.72
CA LEU A 128 -2.10 -4.03 -17.68
C LEU A 128 -3.45 -4.57 -18.19
N PRO A 129 -3.66 -4.65 -19.51
CA PRO A 129 -4.84 -5.30 -20.04
C PRO A 129 -4.96 -6.66 -19.36
N ARG A 130 -6.17 -6.97 -18.86
CA ARG A 130 -6.46 -8.15 -18.03
C ARG A 130 -5.69 -9.37 -18.53
N PRO A 131 -5.08 -10.20 -17.66
CA PRO A 131 -4.58 -11.48 -18.13
C PRO A 131 -5.75 -12.22 -18.77
N LEU A 132 -5.54 -12.71 -20.00
CA LEU A 132 -6.46 -13.64 -20.65
C LEU A 132 -6.83 -14.74 -19.65
N PRO A 133 -8.08 -15.22 -19.65
CA PRO A 133 -8.47 -16.33 -18.81
C PRO A 133 -7.47 -17.47 -19.03
N LYS A 134 -6.96 -18.06 -17.94
CA LYS A 134 -6.28 -19.37 -18.03
C LYS A 134 -7.33 -20.37 -18.50
N ALA A 135 -7.49 -20.49 -19.80
CA ALA A 135 -8.08 -21.67 -20.39
C ALA A 135 -7.19 -22.85 -19.99
N LEU A 136 -7.84 -23.84 -19.39
CA LEU A 136 -7.47 -25.25 -19.42
C LEU A 136 -6.21 -25.63 -18.63
N THR A 137 -6.48 -26.35 -17.55
CA THR A 137 -5.69 -27.39 -16.91
C THR A 137 -4.92 -28.27 -17.91
N GLU A 138 -3.85 -28.90 -17.42
CA GLU A 138 -2.97 -29.92 -18.03
C GLU A 138 -3.66 -31.14 -18.70
N SER A 139 -4.74 -30.98 -19.46
CA SER A 139 -5.49 -32.12 -20.00
C SER A 139 -6.02 -31.96 -21.43
N GLN A 140 -5.44 -31.08 -22.26
CA GLN A 140 -5.74 -31.06 -23.70
C GLN A 140 -4.51 -30.76 -24.57
N VAL A 141 -3.45 -31.55 -24.37
CA VAL A 141 -2.26 -31.58 -25.23
C VAL A 141 -2.51 -32.33 -26.56
N ASP A 142 -3.64 -33.00 -26.75
CA ASP A 142 -3.86 -33.87 -27.92
C ASP A 142 -4.58 -33.25 -29.14
N ALA A 143 -4.97 -31.97 -29.14
CA ALA A 143 -5.72 -31.38 -30.25
C ALA A 143 -4.87 -30.63 -31.30
N LEU A 144 -3.54 -30.56 -31.13
CA LEU A 144 -2.64 -29.78 -32.01
C LEU A 144 -1.71 -30.64 -32.90
N LEU A 145 -1.85 -31.97 -32.87
CA LEU A 145 -1.07 -32.90 -33.71
C LEU A 145 -1.88 -33.60 -34.82
N ALA A 146 -3.18 -33.30 -34.98
CA ALA A 146 -4.05 -33.98 -35.97
C ALA A 146 -4.42 -33.13 -37.21
N SER A 147 -3.75 -32.00 -37.47
CA SER A 147 -3.97 -31.23 -38.72
C SER A 147 -2.70 -30.69 -39.36
N ARG A 148 -1.71 -31.58 -39.56
CA ARG A 148 -0.83 -31.47 -40.74
C ARG A 148 -0.17 -32.82 -41.06
N ARG A 149 -0.82 -33.50 -42.00
CA ARG A 149 -0.54 -34.79 -42.67
C ARG A 149 -0.87 -36.07 -41.92
#